data_AF-A0A370BU80-F1
#
_entry.id   AF-A0A370BU80-F1
#
_cell.length_a   1.000
_cell.length_b   1.000
_cell.length_c   1.000
_cell.angle_alpha   90.00
_cell.angle_beta   90.00
_cell.angle_gamma   90.00
#
_symmetry.space_group_name_H-M   'P 1'
#
loop_
_entity.id
_entity.type
_entity.pdbx_description
1 polymer ?
#
loop_
_entity_poly.entity_id
_entity_poly.type
_entity_poly.pdbx_seq_one_letter_code
_entity_poly.pdbx_strand_id
1 'polypeptide(L)'
;MPYYVHLQEHVVDGMLEPIMRKYYLMTAANATAAEKFLVGLQKYARTPNTQMYNAKAVTLEWWNCKVSSAGTIRWIYNEMIAERPENYNYVQELTDCCDTILISDLEAVNWPILPVNQETSQVRTIFDHHFNRF
;
A
#
# COMPACT_ATOMS: atom_id res chain seq x y z
N MET A 1 -10.03 10.75 -11.93
CA MET A 1 -10.64 9.41 -12.08
C MET A 1 -10.09 8.52 -10.97
N PRO A 2 -10.85 7.53 -10.48
CA PRO A 2 -10.34 6.58 -9.49
C PRO A 2 -9.08 5.87 -10.00
N TYR A 3 -8.14 5.62 -9.10
CA TYR A 3 -6.88 4.92 -9.37
C TYR A 3 -6.83 3.63 -8.57
N TYR A 4 -6.36 2.54 -9.18
CA TYR A 4 -6.42 1.22 -8.56
C TYR A 4 -5.03 0.59 -8.49
N VAL A 5 -4.68 0.04 -7.34
CA VAL A 5 -3.39 -0.63 -7.11
C VAL A 5 -3.62 -2.00 -6.49
N HIS A 6 -2.94 -3.00 -7.02
CA HIS A 6 -2.82 -4.30 -6.40
C HIS A 6 -1.73 -4.27 -5.32
N LEU A 7 -2.11 -4.63 -4.10
CA LEU A 7 -1.17 -4.80 -2.99
C LEU A 7 -1.07 -6.28 -2.66
N GLN A 8 0.17 -6.75 -2.48
CA GLN A 8 0.43 -8.13 -2.07
C GLN A 8 1.28 -8.16 -0.81
N GLU A 9 0.77 -8.80 0.24
CA GLU A 9 1.52 -9.09 1.44
C GLU A 9 2.29 -10.40 1.33
N HIS A 10 3.52 -10.37 1.79
CA HIS A 10 4.38 -11.52 1.97
C HIS A 10 4.81 -11.57 3.43
N VAL A 11 4.27 -12.52 4.18
CA VAL A 11 4.70 -12.77 5.57
C VAL A 11 6.09 -13.40 5.56
N VAL A 12 7.02 -12.83 6.34
CA VAL A 12 8.43 -13.29 6.39
C VAL A 12 8.90 -13.83 7.75
N ASP A 13 8.22 -13.49 8.85
CA ASP A 13 8.64 -13.89 10.21
C ASP A 13 7.65 -14.86 10.90
N GLY A 14 6.65 -15.36 10.17
CA GLY A 14 5.64 -16.28 10.70
C GLY A 14 6.16 -17.71 10.82
N MET A 15 6.46 -18.15 12.04
CA MET A 15 7.04 -19.48 12.34
C MET A 15 6.11 -20.69 12.10
N LEU A 16 4.83 -20.53 11.72
CA LEU A 16 3.90 -21.69 11.70
C LEU A 16 2.83 -21.73 10.61
N GLU A 17 2.84 -20.86 9.60
CA GLU A 17 1.89 -20.98 8.49
C GLU A 17 2.61 -20.82 7.15
N PRO A 18 2.31 -21.66 6.14
CA PRO A 18 2.98 -21.58 4.86
C PRO A 18 2.73 -20.20 4.26
N ILE A 19 3.80 -19.38 4.18
CA ILE A 19 3.95 -18.16 3.36
C ILE A 19 2.57 -17.53 3.06
N MET A 20 1.88 -17.08 4.11
CA MET A 20 0.54 -16.51 3.89
C MET A 20 0.70 -15.27 3.03
N ARG A 21 0.03 -15.29 1.89
CA ARG A 21 -0.09 -14.15 1.01
C ARG A 21 -1.49 -13.62 1.14
N LYS A 22 -1.60 -12.32 1.41
CA LYS A 22 -2.86 -11.61 1.27
C LYS A 22 -2.75 -10.66 0.10
N TYR A 23 -3.87 -10.52 -0.58
CA TYR A 23 -4.00 -9.70 -1.77
C TYR A 23 -5.06 -8.67 -1.49
N TYR A 24 -4.80 -7.43 -1.89
CA TYR A 24 -5.75 -6.35 -1.72
C TYR A 24 -5.87 -5.56 -3.01
N LEU A 25 -7.06 -5.02 -3.22
CA LEU A 25 -7.26 -3.91 -4.14
C LEU A 25 -7.36 -2.62 -3.34
N MET A 26 -6.43 -1.71 -3.59
CA MET A 26 -6.50 -0.33 -3.11
C MET A 26 -7.14 0.53 -4.18
N THR A 27 -8.27 1.15 -3.86
CA THR A 27 -8.98 2.09 -4.72
C THR A 27 -8.81 3.49 -4.15
N ALA A 28 -8.18 4.38 -4.89
CA ALA A 28 -8.00 5.78 -4.52
C ALA A 28 -8.90 6.69 -5.35
N ALA A 29 -9.29 7.83 -4.79
CA ALA A 29 -10.07 8.86 -5.50
C ALA A 29 -9.36 9.37 -6.77
N ASN A 30 -8.02 9.39 -6.76
CA ASN A 30 -7.16 9.78 -7.88
C ASN A 30 -5.71 9.23 -7.68
N ALA A 31 -4.86 9.41 -8.70
CA ALA A 31 -3.47 8.97 -8.68
C ALA A 31 -2.62 9.62 -7.57
N THR A 32 -2.86 10.89 -7.25
CA THR A 32 -2.15 11.59 -6.17
C THR A 32 -2.48 11.00 -4.79
N ALA A 33 -3.73 10.64 -4.54
CA ALA A 33 -4.15 9.97 -3.31
C ALA A 33 -3.52 8.56 -3.20
N ALA A 34 -3.46 7.82 -4.32
CA ALA A 34 -2.76 6.54 -4.37
C ALA A 34 -1.26 6.71 -4.05
N GLU A 35 -0.58 7.65 -4.70
CA GLU A 35 0.83 7.93 -4.47
C GLU A 35 1.12 8.26 -3.01
N LYS A 36 0.34 9.17 -2.40
CA LYS A 36 0.47 9.51 -0.98
C LYS A 36 0.37 8.26 -0.11
N PHE A 37 -0.66 7.44 -0.28
CA PHE A 37 -0.84 6.23 0.52
C PHE A 37 0.35 5.28 0.37
N LEU A 38 0.82 5.05 -0.86
CA LEU A 38 1.94 4.14 -1.15
C LEU A 38 3.27 4.66 -0.55
N VAL A 39 3.54 5.96 -0.65
CA VAL A 39 4.67 6.61 0.04
C VAL A 39 4.52 6.48 1.55
N GLY A 40 3.30 6.62 2.08
CA GLY A 40 2.97 6.40 3.48
C GLY A 40 3.34 4.98 3.95
N LEU A 41 2.99 3.94 3.18
CA LEU A 41 3.39 2.57 3.49
C LEU A 41 4.92 2.39 3.51
N GLN A 42 5.64 3.01 2.58
CA GLN A 42 7.11 2.97 2.57
C GLN A 42 7.72 3.65 3.79
N LYS A 43 7.18 4.82 4.19
CA LYS A 43 7.62 5.53 5.38
C LYS A 43 7.32 4.74 6.63
N TYR A 44 6.11 4.19 6.76
CA TYR A 44 5.74 3.31 7.86
C TYR A 44 6.68 2.11 7.98
N ALA A 45 7.06 1.50 6.85
CA ALA A 45 8.00 0.37 6.85
C ALA A 45 9.42 0.72 7.34
N ARG A 46 9.78 2.00 7.38
CA ARG A 46 11.07 2.51 7.87
C ARG A 46 10.99 2.99 9.32
N THR A 47 9.80 3.03 9.91
CA THR A 47 9.65 3.43 11.31
C THR A 47 10.09 2.31 12.26
N PRO A 48 10.59 2.62 13.47
CA PRO A 48 10.96 1.60 14.44
C PRO A 48 9.75 0.74 14.87
N ASN A 49 9.99 -0.53 15.22
CA ASN A 49 8.99 -1.46 15.76
C ASN A 49 7.72 -1.63 14.91
N THR A 50 7.83 -1.41 13.60
CA THR A 50 6.75 -1.59 12.63
C THR A 50 6.49 -3.07 12.33
N GLN A 51 5.26 -3.39 11.94
CA GLN A 51 4.88 -4.72 11.46
C GLN A 51 5.18 -4.92 9.97
N MET A 52 5.63 -3.88 9.25
CA MET A 52 5.94 -3.90 7.83
C MET A 52 7.44 -3.64 7.62
N TYR A 53 8.15 -4.58 7.00
CA TYR A 53 9.59 -4.44 6.77
C TYR A 53 9.94 -3.78 5.43
N ASN A 54 9.02 -3.86 4.47
CA ASN A 54 9.23 -3.28 3.15
C ASN A 54 7.89 -3.07 2.44
N ALA A 55 7.80 -2.01 1.64
CA ALA A 55 6.78 -1.79 0.63
C ALA A 55 7.46 -1.34 -0.66
N LYS A 56 7.36 -2.14 -1.73
CA LYS A 56 8.07 -1.85 -2.98
C LYS A 56 7.15 -2.01 -4.19
N ALA A 57 7.21 -1.01 -5.07
CA ALA A 57 6.60 -1.06 -6.39
C ALA A 57 7.27 -2.11 -7.29
N VAL A 58 6.45 -2.91 -7.98
CA VAL A 58 6.81 -3.62 -9.21
C VAL A 58 6.47 -2.71 -10.40
N THR A 59 5.27 -2.14 -10.38
CA THR A 59 4.82 -1.00 -11.20
C THR A 59 4.07 -0.02 -10.29
N LEU A 60 3.57 1.10 -10.81
CA LEU A 60 2.77 2.03 -10.01
C LEU A 60 1.47 1.39 -9.51
N GLU A 61 0.92 0.49 -10.32
CA GLU A 61 -0.33 -0.25 -10.10
C GLU A 61 -0.13 -1.58 -9.36
N TRP A 62 1.12 -1.97 -9.05
CA TRP A 62 1.43 -3.26 -8.42
C TRP A 62 2.53 -3.16 -7.38
N TRP A 63 2.21 -3.48 -6.13
CA TRP A 63 3.13 -3.36 -5.00
C TRP A 63 3.22 -4.63 -4.17
N ASN A 64 4.44 -4.96 -3.76
CA ASN A 64 4.74 -6.06 -2.85
C ASN A 64 5.19 -5.51 -1.50
N CYS A 65 4.56 -5.99 -0.43
CA CYS A 65 4.85 -5.62 0.95
C CYS A 65 5.37 -6.84 1.72
N LYS A 66 6.50 -6.68 2.42
CA LYS A 66 6.98 -7.70 3.37
C LYS A 66 6.53 -7.32 4.77
N VAL A 67 5.90 -8.26 5.45
CA VAL A 67 5.24 -8.00 6.74
C VAL A 67 5.55 -9.11 7.74
N SER A 68 5.44 -8.78 9.01
CA SER A 68 5.60 -9.72 10.13
C SER A 68 4.40 -10.65 10.30
N SER A 69 3.19 -10.19 9.94
CA SER A 69 1.93 -10.92 10.08
C SER A 69 1.00 -10.66 8.90
N ALA A 70 0.15 -11.63 8.55
CA ALA A 70 -0.85 -11.44 7.50
C ALA A 70 -1.93 -10.45 7.97
N GLY A 71 -2.33 -9.49 7.13
CA GLY A 71 -3.34 -8.50 7.49
C GLY A 71 -2.78 -7.16 7.93
N THR A 72 -1.47 -6.93 7.90
CA THR A 72 -0.85 -5.67 8.34
C THR A 72 -1.38 -4.45 7.59
N ILE A 73 -1.55 -4.51 6.26
CA ILE A 73 -2.11 -3.42 5.44
C ILE A 73 -3.55 -3.14 5.86
N ARG A 74 -4.36 -4.18 6.04
CA ARG A 74 -5.76 -4.04 6.50
C ARG A 74 -5.82 -3.43 7.90
N TRP A 75 -4.91 -3.85 8.78
CA TRP A 75 -4.78 -3.30 10.12
C TRP A 75 -4.42 -1.81 10.08
N ILE A 76 -3.38 -1.41 9.34
CA ILE A 76 -3.01 0.01 9.15
C ILE A 76 -4.21 0.81 8.65
N TYR A 77 -4.91 0.31 7.63
CA TYR A 77 -6.09 0.97 7.09
C TYR A 77 -7.19 1.15 8.15
N ASN A 78 -7.47 0.13 8.96
CA ASN A 78 -8.45 0.24 10.03
C ASN A 78 -8.02 1.27 11.09
N GLU A 79 -6.74 1.35 11.45
CA GLU A 79 -6.23 2.35 12.39
C GLU A 79 -6.31 3.78 11.82
N MET A 80 -6.12 3.94 10.50
CA MET A 80 -6.37 5.22 9.81
C MET A 80 -7.83 5.64 9.94
N ILE A 81 -8.77 4.75 9.61
CA ILE A 81 -10.22 5.01 9.70
C ILE A 81 -10.66 5.27 11.15
N ALA A 82 -10.00 4.63 12.12
CA ALA A 82 -10.26 4.84 13.54
C ALA A 82 -9.60 6.11 14.11
N GLU A 83 -8.90 6.90 13.28
CA GLU A 83 -8.19 8.13 13.66
C GLU A 83 -7.15 7.90 14.77
N ARG A 84 -6.38 6.79 14.68
CA ARG A 84 -5.34 6.40 15.67
C ARG A 84 -3.93 6.48 15.08
N PRO A 85 -3.41 7.69 14.81
CA PRO A 85 -2.10 7.89 14.17
C PRO A 85 -0.93 7.34 14.95
N GLU A 86 -1.03 7.22 16.27
CA GLU A 86 -0.03 6.59 17.13
C GLU A 86 0.29 5.16 16.71
N ASN A 87 -0.68 4.41 16.18
CA ASN A 87 -0.51 3.00 15.81
C ASN A 87 0.23 2.82 14.48
N TYR A 88 0.22 3.84 13.62
CA TYR A 88 1.03 3.87 12.40
C TYR A 88 2.15 4.92 12.46
N ASN A 89 2.65 5.19 13.68
CA ASN A 89 3.82 6.05 13.92
C ASN A 89 3.69 7.47 13.36
N TYR A 90 2.47 8.02 13.37
CA TYR A 90 2.16 9.38 12.90
C TYR A 90 2.65 9.66 11.47
N VAL A 91 2.67 8.65 10.61
CA VAL A 91 3.03 8.84 9.20
C VAL A 91 1.95 9.69 8.52
N GLN A 92 2.27 10.96 8.29
CA GLN A 92 1.33 11.97 7.81
C GLN A 92 0.65 11.58 6.49
N GLU A 93 1.39 10.96 5.57
CA GLU A 93 0.82 10.51 4.30
C GLU A 93 -0.31 9.50 4.46
N LEU A 94 -0.27 8.66 5.50
CA LEU A 94 -1.36 7.73 5.80
C LEU A 94 -2.56 8.49 6.38
N THR A 95 -2.33 9.40 7.33
CA THR A 95 -3.39 10.25 7.90
C THR A 95 -4.12 11.05 6.81
N ASP A 96 -3.37 11.67 5.90
CA ASP A 96 -3.90 12.46 4.77
C ASP A 96 -4.80 11.66 3.84
N CYS A 97 -4.66 10.33 3.82
CA CYS A 97 -5.33 9.45 2.88
C CYS A 97 -6.64 8.87 3.39
N CYS A 98 -7.00 9.06 4.68
CA CYS A 98 -8.13 8.41 5.35
C CYS A 98 -9.43 8.40 4.52
N ASP A 99 -9.83 9.55 3.97
CA ASP A 99 -11.09 9.72 3.23
C ASP A 99 -10.97 9.50 1.71
N THR A 100 -9.77 9.18 1.23
CA THR A 100 -9.47 9.15 -0.22
C THR A 100 -9.09 7.77 -0.74
N ILE A 101 -9.01 6.77 0.15
CA ILE A 101 -8.66 5.40 -0.19
C ILE A 101 -9.62 4.37 0.41
N LEU A 102 -9.79 3.27 -0.32
CA LEU A 102 -10.52 2.08 0.13
C LEU A 102 -9.64 0.85 -0.08
N ILE A 103 -9.56 -0.02 0.93
CA ILE A 103 -8.90 -1.31 0.84
C ILE A 103 -9.95 -2.41 0.78
N SER A 104 -9.91 -3.22 -0.28
CA SER A 104 -10.75 -4.42 -0.44
C SER A 104 -9.88 -5.67 -0.42
N ASP A 105 -10.29 -6.67 0.34
CA ASP A 105 -9.63 -7.98 0.32
C ASP A 105 -9.90 -8.68 -1.02
N LEU A 106 -8.86 -9.25 -1.61
CA LEU A 106 -8.97 -10.08 -2.81
C LEU A 106 -8.73 -11.54 -2.44
N GLU A 107 -9.61 -12.40 -2.92
CA GLU A 107 -9.36 -13.84 -2.92
C GLU A 107 -8.40 -14.18 -4.06
N ALA A 108 -7.50 -15.14 -3.82
CA ALA A 108 -6.46 -15.52 -4.79
C ALA A 108 -7.00 -15.97 -6.16
N VAL A 109 -8.29 -16.30 -6.26
CA VAL A 109 -8.93 -16.89 -7.43
C VAL A 109 -9.64 -15.86 -8.32
N ASN A 110 -9.97 -14.66 -7.82
CA ASN A 110 -10.79 -13.68 -8.54
C ASN A 110 -10.17 -12.29 -8.48
N TRP A 111 -9.26 -12.03 -9.42
CA TRP A 111 -8.60 -10.73 -9.55
C TRP A 111 -9.35 -9.86 -10.56
N PRO A 112 -9.81 -8.66 -10.18
CA PRO A 112 -10.42 -7.75 -11.13
C PRO A 112 -9.38 -7.30 -12.16
N ILE A 113 -9.73 -7.37 -13.44
CA ILE A 113 -8.93 -6.76 -14.51
C ILE A 113 -9.09 -5.25 -14.37
N LEU A 114 -8.00 -4.56 -14.03
CA LEU A 114 -8.03 -3.11 -13.92
C LEU A 114 -8.11 -2.45 -15.31
N PRO A 115 -8.87 -1.36 -15.44
CA PRO A 115 -8.94 -0.64 -16.71
C PRO A 115 -7.55 -0.08 -17.09
N VAL A 116 -7.15 -0.30 -18.34
CA VAL A 116 -5.82 0.07 -18.89
C VAL A 116 -5.59 1.59 -18.95
N ASN A 117 -6.66 2.39 -18.90
CA ASN A 117 -6.63 3.85 -19.00
C ASN A 117 -6.51 4.56 -17.64
N GLN A 118 -5.67 4.04 -16.74
CA GLN A 118 -5.17 4.84 -15.62
C GLN A 118 -4.09 5.74 -16.20
N GLU A 119 -4.37 7.01 -16.48
CA GLU A 119 -3.50 7.95 -17.20
C GLU A 119 -1.98 7.75 -16.94
N THR A 120 -1.31 7.04 -17.87
CA THR A 120 0.11 6.64 -17.75
C THR A 120 1.08 7.68 -18.31
N SER A 121 0.65 8.90 -18.61
CA SER A 121 1.45 9.81 -19.47
C SER A 121 2.11 11.01 -18.80
N GLN A 122 1.99 11.24 -17.48
CA GLN A 122 2.69 12.38 -16.86
C GLN A 122 3.44 12.09 -15.55
N VAL A 123 3.17 10.98 -14.86
CA VAL A 123 3.84 10.72 -13.57
C VAL A 123 5.23 10.07 -13.72
N ARG A 124 5.56 9.54 -14.91
CA ARG A 124 6.86 8.90 -15.18
C ARG A 124 8.04 9.84 -14.91
N THR A 125 7.90 11.13 -15.21
CA THR A 125 8.97 12.12 -15.03
C THR A 125 9.20 12.50 -13.57
N ILE A 126 8.18 12.43 -12.71
CA ILE A 126 8.29 12.75 -11.28
C ILE A 126 8.84 11.56 -10.50
N PHE A 127 8.37 10.34 -10.82
CA PHE A 127 8.83 9.12 -10.15
C PHE A 127 10.32 8.84 -10.41
N ASP A 128 10.82 9.01 -11.65
CA ASP A 128 12.24 8.78 -11.95
C ASP A 128 13.18 9.81 -11.27
N HIS A 129 12.68 11.02 -10.96
CA HIS A 129 13.45 12.05 -10.26
C HIS A 129 13.48 11.85 -8.74
N HIS A 130 12.42 11.30 -8.15
CA HIS A 130 12.40 10.93 -6.73
C HIS A 130 13.08 9.57 -6.44
N PHE A 131 13.09 8.64 -7.40
CA PHE A 131 13.73 7.33 -7.26
C PHE A 131 15.26 7.34 -7.35
N ASN A 132 15.86 8.30 -8.06
CA ASN A 132 17.32 8.35 -8.27
C ASN A 132 18.08 9.26 -7.28
N ARG A 133 17.44 9.69 -6.19
CA ARG A 133 18.10 10.53 -5.15
C ARG A 133 18.26 9.89 -3.78
N PHE A 134 17.92 8.61 -3.57
CA PHE A 134 18.12 7.93 -2.29
C PHE A 134 18.47 6.44 -2.45
#